data_AF-A0A507QL10-F1
#
_entry.id   AF-A0A507QL10-F1
#
_cell.length_a   1.000
_cell.length_b   1.000
_cell.length_c   1.000
_cell.angle_alpha   90.00
_cell.angle_beta   90.00
_cell.angle_gamma   90.00
#
_symmetry.space_group_name_H-M   'P 1'
#
loop_
_entity.id
_entity.type
_entity.pdbx_description
1 polymer ?
#
loop_
_entity_poly.entity_id
_entity_poly.type
_entity_poly.pdbx_seq_one_letter_code
_entity_poly.pdbx_strand_id
1 'polypeptide(L)'
;MRFNSVLTSALVSSATLLGYAHAEEPETPDSTSVVERPTFTPTTLKAPFLEQFTDDWESRWVPSHAKKQDSKSEEDWAYVGTWSVEEPTVFPGIEGDKGLVVKNVAAHHAISAKFPKKIDNKGKTLVVQYEVKPQNSLVCGGAYLKLLQENKKLHAEEFSNATPY
;
A
#
# COMPACT_ATOMS: atom_id res chain seq x y z
N MET A 1 3.13 -60.20 64.07
CA MET A 1 4.13 -59.56 63.19
C MET A 1 3.44 -59.35 61.84
N ARG A 2 2.98 -58.12 61.54
CA ARG A 2 3.61 -57.13 60.62
C ARG A 2 3.88 -57.76 59.24
N PHE A 3 3.36 -57.28 58.10
CA PHE A 3 3.07 -55.92 57.64
C PHE A 3 1.93 -55.93 56.60
N ASN A 4 1.09 -54.88 56.59
CA ASN A 4 0.05 -54.68 55.59
C ASN A 4 0.40 -53.56 54.59
N SER A 5 -0.17 -53.72 53.41
CA SER A 5 0.04 -53.08 52.11
C SER A 5 -0.03 -51.55 52.00
N VAL A 6 0.78 -51.07 51.06
CA VAL A 6 0.53 -50.13 49.94
C VAL A 6 -0.85 -49.45 49.86
N LEU A 7 -0.91 -48.11 49.74
CA LEU A 7 -1.32 -47.31 48.57
C LEU A 7 -1.73 -45.86 48.94
N THR A 8 -1.33 -44.94 48.05
CA THR A 8 -2.02 -43.73 47.57
C THR A 8 -2.03 -42.38 48.32
N SER A 9 -1.61 -41.39 47.50
CA SER A 9 -2.21 -40.07 47.25
C SER A 9 -1.68 -38.85 48.01
N ALA A 10 -0.81 -38.15 47.27
CA ALA A 10 -0.73 -36.70 47.04
C ALA A 10 -1.40 -35.74 48.03
N LEU A 11 -0.64 -34.72 48.45
CA LEU A 11 -1.09 -33.32 48.39
C LEU A 11 0.13 -32.37 48.43
N VAL A 12 -0.01 -31.32 47.64
CA VAL A 12 0.96 -30.31 47.24
C VAL A 12 1.29 -29.36 48.40
N SER A 13 2.53 -28.91 48.52
CA SER A 13 2.84 -27.58 49.06
C SER A 13 4.18 -27.07 48.57
N SER A 14 4.10 -25.94 47.87
CA SER A 14 5.18 -25.18 47.26
C SER A 14 6.15 -24.63 48.30
N ALA A 15 7.45 -24.86 48.10
CA ALA A 15 8.50 -24.12 48.78
C ALA A 15 9.19 -23.21 47.75
N THR A 16 9.02 -21.91 47.93
CA THR A 16 9.71 -20.85 47.19
C THR A 16 11.22 -20.96 47.40
N LEU A 17 11.98 -21.25 46.32
CA LEU A 17 13.43 -21.09 46.33
C LEU A 17 13.79 -19.63 46.11
N LEU A 18 14.43 -19.02 47.12
CA LEU A 18 15.22 -17.80 46.98
C LEU A 18 16.45 -18.13 46.13
N GLY A 19 16.33 -17.93 44.82
CA GLY A 19 17.46 -17.92 43.89
C GLY A 19 18.12 -16.54 43.91
N TYR A 20 19.44 -16.54 44.09
CA TYR A 20 20.29 -15.36 43.92
C TYR A 20 20.01 -14.72 42.55
N ALA A 21 19.40 -13.53 42.55
CA ALA A 21 19.38 -12.67 41.39
C ALA A 21 20.78 -12.12 41.19
N HIS A 22 21.50 -12.66 40.21
CA HIS A 22 22.61 -11.94 39.61
C HIS A 22 21.98 -10.70 38.98
N ALA A 23 22.20 -9.53 39.57
CA ALA A 23 21.85 -8.28 38.93
C ALA A 23 22.70 -8.19 37.66
N GLU A 24 22.07 -8.43 36.51
CA GLU A 24 22.60 -7.96 35.24
C GLU A 24 22.53 -6.43 35.34
N GLU A 25 23.70 -5.79 35.38
CA GLU A 25 23.76 -4.34 35.23
C GLU A 25 23.00 -3.99 33.95
N PRO A 26 22.14 -2.96 33.96
CA PRO A 26 21.45 -2.56 32.76
C PRO A 26 22.50 -2.19 31.72
N GLU A 27 22.67 -3.06 30.73
CA GLU A 27 23.33 -2.75 29.47
C GLU A 27 22.76 -1.41 29.01
N THR A 28 23.61 -0.39 29.05
CA THR A 28 23.36 0.90 28.42
C THR A 28 22.86 0.63 27.00
N PRO A 29 21.78 1.29 26.51
CA PRO A 29 21.28 1.06 25.17
C PRO A 29 22.34 1.56 24.19
N ASP A 30 23.25 0.68 23.83
CA ASP A 30 24.32 0.99 22.91
C ASP A 30 23.71 1.04 21.50
N SER A 31 23.80 2.22 20.89
CA SER A 31 23.56 2.47 19.48
C SER A 31 22.17 2.10 18.94
N THR A 32 21.27 3.08 18.89
CA THR A 32 20.37 3.23 17.74
C THR A 32 21.24 3.26 16.48
N SER A 33 21.45 2.12 15.83
CA SER A 33 22.04 2.08 14.48
C SER A 33 21.04 2.76 13.56
N VAL A 34 21.23 4.05 13.30
CA VAL A 34 20.48 4.76 12.26
C VAL A 34 20.87 4.08 10.96
N VAL A 35 20.00 3.22 10.44
CA VAL A 35 20.18 2.64 9.11
C VAL A 35 20.14 3.81 8.13
N GLU A 36 21.28 4.07 7.49
CA GLU A 36 21.37 5.11 6.47
C GLU A 36 20.46 4.71 5.30
N ARG A 37 19.48 5.56 4.99
CA ARG A 37 18.53 5.34 3.90
C ARG A 37 19.05 6.04 2.66
N PRO A 38 19.01 5.41 1.48
CA PRO A 38 19.31 6.10 0.24
C PRO A 38 18.30 7.23 -0.01
N THR A 39 18.76 8.28 -0.68
CA THR A 39 17.88 9.36 -1.16
C THR A 39 17.39 9.04 -2.57
N PHE A 40 16.11 9.31 -2.82
CA PHE A 40 15.47 9.12 -4.11
C PHE A 40 16.17 9.94 -5.19
N THR A 41 16.47 9.28 -6.30
CA THR A 41 17.01 9.92 -7.50
C THR A 41 16.18 9.43 -8.68
N PRO A 42 15.48 10.34 -9.41
CA PRO A 42 14.70 9.94 -10.58
C PRO A 42 15.55 9.15 -11.57
N THR A 43 15.02 8.03 -12.05
CA THR A 43 15.71 7.21 -13.04
C THR A 43 15.84 7.92 -14.39
N THR A 44 16.86 7.55 -15.16
CA THR A 44 17.07 7.99 -16.55
C THR A 44 16.47 7.03 -17.58
N LEU A 45 15.76 5.98 -17.12
CA LEU A 45 15.11 5.01 -18.01
C LEU A 45 14.10 5.71 -18.92
N LYS A 46 13.99 5.19 -20.15
CA LYS A 46 13.01 5.65 -21.13
C LYS A 46 12.00 4.55 -21.35
N ALA A 47 10.73 4.87 -21.15
CA ALA A 47 9.61 4.00 -21.47
C ALA A 47 8.52 4.82 -22.19
N PRO A 48 7.59 4.17 -22.92
CA PRO A 48 6.45 4.86 -23.52
C PRO A 48 5.64 5.69 -22.50
N PHE A 49 5.60 5.22 -21.26
CA PHE A 49 5.10 5.94 -20.09
C PHE A 49 5.94 5.56 -18.87
N LEU A 50 6.37 6.55 -18.09
CA LEU A 50 7.12 6.37 -16.85
C LEU A 50 6.63 7.43 -15.86
N GLU A 51 6.23 7.01 -14.68
CA GLU A 51 5.84 7.90 -13.58
C GLU A 51 6.65 7.52 -12.34
N GLN A 52 7.17 8.53 -11.66
CA GLN A 52 7.94 8.41 -10.42
C GLN A 52 7.47 9.41 -9.35
N PHE A 53 6.34 10.07 -9.59
CA PHE A 53 5.68 11.05 -8.72
C PHE A 53 6.61 12.18 -8.23
N THR A 54 7.40 12.72 -9.17
CA THR A 54 8.13 13.98 -8.98
C THR A 54 7.18 15.15 -8.74
N ASP A 55 7.70 16.28 -8.24
CA ASP A 55 6.88 17.41 -7.78
C ASP A 55 5.94 18.02 -8.85
N ASP A 56 6.17 17.75 -10.14
CA ASP A 56 5.34 18.19 -11.26
C ASP A 56 4.22 17.19 -11.65
N TRP A 57 3.94 16.18 -10.83
CA TRP A 57 2.94 15.13 -11.10
C TRP A 57 1.53 15.64 -11.40
N GLU A 58 1.11 16.75 -10.78
CA GLU A 58 -0.22 17.34 -10.96
C GLU A 58 -0.47 17.79 -12.41
N SER A 59 0.60 18.08 -13.15
CA SER A 59 0.49 18.40 -14.59
C SER A 59 0.19 17.17 -15.46
N ARG A 60 0.43 15.96 -14.93
CA ARG A 60 0.33 14.68 -15.66
C ARG A 60 -0.93 13.88 -15.29
N TRP A 61 -1.42 14.03 -14.06
CA TRP A 61 -2.53 13.25 -13.52
C TRP A 61 -3.77 14.11 -13.30
N VAL A 62 -4.92 13.57 -13.71
CA VAL A 62 -6.21 14.24 -13.60
C VAL A 62 -7.18 13.35 -12.82
N PRO A 63 -7.67 13.80 -11.64
CA PRO A 63 -8.75 13.13 -10.94
C PRO A 63 -10.04 13.17 -11.74
N SER A 64 -10.73 12.04 -11.83
CA SER A 64 -12.06 11.98 -12.43
C SER A 64 -13.12 12.32 -11.38
N HIS A 65 -14.12 13.07 -11.81
CA HIS A 65 -15.31 13.41 -11.02
C HIS A 65 -16.58 12.82 -11.63
N ALA A 66 -16.43 11.81 -12.50
CA ALA A 66 -17.55 11.17 -13.17
C ALA A 66 -18.50 10.51 -12.17
N LYS A 67 -19.77 10.40 -12.56
CA LYS A 67 -20.70 9.48 -11.91
C LYS A 67 -20.37 8.05 -12.33
N LYS A 68 -20.29 7.15 -11.35
CA LYS A 68 -20.25 5.72 -11.57
C LYS A 68 -21.56 5.31 -12.23
N GLN A 69 -21.46 4.54 -13.30
CA GLN A 69 -22.63 3.97 -13.95
C GLN A 69 -22.92 2.61 -13.33
N ASP A 70 -24.06 2.48 -12.65
CA ASP A 70 -24.59 1.21 -12.18
C ASP A 70 -25.99 1.01 -12.73
N SER A 71 -26.20 -0.02 -13.54
CA SER A 71 -27.51 -0.32 -14.15
C SER A 71 -28.50 -0.96 -13.17
N LYS A 72 -28.08 -1.22 -11.92
CA LYS A 72 -28.88 -1.88 -10.88
C LYS A 72 -29.17 -1.01 -9.66
N SER A 73 -28.59 0.18 -9.57
CA SER A 73 -28.86 1.12 -8.47
C SER A 73 -29.12 2.54 -9.00
N GLU A 74 -30.18 3.17 -8.51
CA GLU A 74 -30.49 4.59 -8.75
C GLU A 74 -29.60 5.55 -7.92
N GLU A 75 -28.59 5.01 -7.22
CA GLU A 75 -27.71 5.79 -6.36
C GLU A 75 -26.64 6.51 -7.22
N ASP A 76 -26.52 7.83 -7.02
CA ASP A 76 -25.54 8.70 -7.67
C ASP A 76 -24.14 8.56 -7.02
N TRP A 77 -23.43 7.47 -7.26
CA TRP A 77 -22.08 7.28 -6.71
C TRP A 77 -21.06 8.01 -7.60
N ALA A 78 -20.56 9.17 -7.19
CA ALA A 78 -19.49 9.86 -7.92
C ALA A 78 -18.08 9.44 -7.44
N TYR A 79 -17.08 9.61 -8.30
CA TYR A 79 -15.67 9.55 -7.90
C TYR A 79 -15.32 10.84 -7.14
N VAL A 80 -15.37 10.76 -5.81
CA VAL A 80 -15.14 11.90 -4.90
C VAL A 80 -13.85 11.74 -4.08
N GLY A 81 -13.14 10.65 -4.30
CA GLY A 81 -11.92 10.34 -3.58
C GLY A 81 -10.78 11.30 -3.93
N THR A 82 -10.03 11.72 -2.92
CA THR A 82 -8.89 12.63 -3.04
C THR A 82 -7.58 11.86 -3.07
N TRP A 83 -6.63 12.48 -3.78
CA TRP A 83 -5.30 11.94 -4.02
C TRP A 83 -4.26 12.92 -3.50
N SER A 84 -3.13 12.40 -3.06
CA SER A 84 -1.94 13.19 -2.75
C SER A 84 -0.69 12.43 -3.16
N VAL A 85 0.45 13.13 -3.22
CA VAL A 85 1.76 12.52 -3.44
C VAL A 85 2.61 12.73 -2.20
N GLU A 86 2.92 11.64 -1.51
CA GLU A 86 3.54 11.64 -0.18
C GLU A 86 4.51 10.47 -0.01
N GLU A 87 5.44 10.58 0.92
CA GLU A 87 6.31 9.47 1.32
C GLU A 87 5.53 8.38 2.08
N PRO A 88 5.93 7.10 1.97
CA PRO A 88 5.32 6.04 2.76
C PRO A 88 5.63 6.23 4.25
N THR A 89 4.63 6.06 5.12
CA THR A 89 4.79 6.17 6.57
C THR A 89 5.20 4.85 7.22
N VAL A 90 4.80 3.72 6.63
CA VAL A 90 5.13 2.36 7.10
C VAL A 90 6.35 1.86 6.34
N PHE A 91 7.43 1.57 7.07
CA PHE A 91 8.74 1.17 6.53
C PHE A 91 9.25 2.11 5.42
N PRO A 92 9.52 3.39 5.72
CA PRO A 92 10.13 4.31 4.75
C PRO A 92 11.57 3.88 4.43
N GLY A 93 11.79 3.38 3.22
CA GLY A 93 13.07 2.81 2.79
C GLY A 93 13.99 3.78 2.05
N ILE A 94 13.41 4.68 1.26
CA ILE A 94 14.14 5.65 0.43
C ILE A 94 13.62 7.05 0.79
N GLU A 95 14.50 7.96 1.16
CA GLU A 95 14.14 9.34 1.49
C GLU A 95 13.76 10.11 0.22
N GLY A 96 12.64 10.84 0.22
CA GLY A 96 12.14 11.55 -0.97
C GLY A 96 11.39 10.68 -1.98
N ASP A 97 11.25 9.38 -1.73
CA ASP A 97 10.50 8.47 -2.60
C ASP A 97 9.00 8.59 -2.33
N LYS A 98 8.35 9.47 -3.08
CA LYS A 98 6.93 9.76 -2.96
C LYS A 98 6.12 8.85 -3.87
N GLY A 99 4.92 8.50 -3.42
CA GLY A 99 3.95 7.75 -4.20
C GLY A 99 2.59 8.42 -4.20
N LEU A 100 1.74 8.04 -5.16
CA LEU A 100 0.35 8.47 -5.18
C LEU A 100 -0.46 7.75 -4.09
N VAL A 101 -1.11 8.51 -3.22
CA VAL A 101 -1.81 8.03 -2.02
C VAL A 101 -3.30 8.36 -2.10
N VAL A 102 -4.11 7.35 -1.80
CA VAL A 102 -5.56 7.43 -1.61
C VAL A 102 -5.84 7.92 -0.19
N LYS A 103 -6.64 8.99 -0.03
CA LYS A 103 -6.83 9.63 1.28
C LYS A 103 -8.18 9.36 1.95
N ASN A 104 -9.23 9.05 1.20
CA ASN A 104 -10.55 8.84 1.78
C ASN A 104 -10.85 7.36 2.01
N VAL A 105 -11.38 7.04 3.19
CA VAL A 105 -11.95 5.73 3.48
C VAL A 105 -13.33 5.62 2.82
N ALA A 106 -13.67 4.44 2.30
CA ALA A 106 -14.99 4.11 1.74
C ALA A 106 -15.48 5.06 0.62
N ALA A 107 -14.57 5.67 -0.14
CA ALA A 107 -14.89 6.49 -1.30
C ALA A 107 -14.41 5.84 -2.61
N HIS A 108 -15.09 6.12 -3.71
CA HIS A 108 -14.62 5.76 -5.03
C HIS A 108 -13.56 6.75 -5.51
N HIS A 109 -12.44 6.19 -5.97
CA HIS A 109 -11.31 6.94 -6.47
C HIS A 109 -11.11 6.62 -7.95
N ALA A 110 -10.86 7.66 -8.73
CA ALA A 110 -10.46 7.55 -10.12
C ALA A 110 -9.51 8.70 -10.45
N ILE A 111 -8.38 8.35 -11.06
CA ILE A 111 -7.38 9.29 -11.53
C ILE A 111 -6.73 8.67 -12.77
N SER A 112 -6.38 9.50 -13.74
CA SER A 112 -5.79 9.03 -14.97
C SER A 112 -4.64 9.93 -15.42
N ALA A 113 -3.68 9.33 -16.13
CA ALA A 113 -2.63 10.05 -16.82
C ALA A 113 -2.67 9.66 -18.29
N LYS A 114 -2.71 10.66 -19.17
CA LYS A 114 -2.74 10.43 -20.61
C LYS A 114 -1.33 10.12 -21.11
N PHE A 115 -1.17 9.04 -21.86
CA PHE A 115 0.12 8.73 -22.47
C PHE A 115 0.48 9.77 -23.53
N PRO A 116 1.76 10.16 -23.65
CA PRO A 116 2.20 11.10 -24.68
C PRO A 116 1.88 10.62 -26.10
N LYS A 117 1.89 9.30 -26.31
CA LYS A 117 1.51 8.64 -27.55
C LYS A 117 0.70 7.38 -27.22
N LYS A 118 -0.24 7.03 -28.09
CA LYS A 118 -0.91 5.74 -28.03
C LYS A 118 0.10 4.60 -28.09
N ILE A 119 -0.11 3.61 -27.24
CA ILE A 119 0.62 2.34 -27.29
C ILE A 119 -0.14 1.39 -28.21
N ASP A 120 0.57 0.86 -29.20
CA ASP A 120 0.14 -0.26 -30.04
C ASP A 120 1.17 -1.38 -29.91
N ASN A 121 0.76 -2.48 -29.27
CA ASN A 121 1.60 -3.65 -29.04
C ASN A 121 1.31 -4.79 -30.02
N LYS A 122 0.61 -4.56 -31.13
CA LYS A 122 0.38 -5.62 -32.13
C LYS A 122 1.70 -6.20 -32.63
N GLY A 123 1.89 -7.50 -32.43
CA GLY A 123 3.14 -8.21 -32.77
C GLY A 123 4.32 -7.89 -31.85
N LYS A 124 4.09 -7.25 -30.69
CA LYS A 124 5.11 -6.91 -29.69
C LYS A 124 4.64 -7.32 -28.30
N THR A 125 5.59 -7.58 -27.39
CA THR A 125 5.28 -7.79 -25.98
C THR A 125 4.91 -6.46 -25.32
N LEU A 126 3.79 -6.43 -24.59
CA LEU A 126 3.42 -5.34 -23.70
C LEU A 126 3.86 -5.70 -22.27
N VAL A 127 4.58 -4.79 -21.62
CA VAL A 127 4.95 -4.90 -20.20
C VAL A 127 4.33 -3.72 -19.46
N VAL A 128 3.62 -4.02 -18.38
CA VAL A 128 3.06 -3.02 -17.46
C VAL A 128 3.56 -3.38 -16.07
N GLN A 129 4.19 -2.43 -15.40
CA GLN A 129 4.74 -2.60 -14.06
C GLN A 129 4.36 -1.39 -13.22
N TYR A 130 3.96 -1.65 -11.98
CA TYR A 130 3.66 -0.64 -10.96
C TYR A 130 3.82 -1.28 -9.58
N GLU A 131 3.95 -0.43 -8.57
CA GLU A 131 4.11 -0.86 -7.19
C GLU A 131 2.89 -0.40 -6.38
N VAL A 132 2.48 -1.23 -5.42
CA VAL A 132 1.39 -0.92 -4.49
C VAL A 132 1.87 -1.26 -3.09
N LYS A 133 1.77 -0.29 -2.18
CA LYS A 133 2.17 -0.45 -0.79
C LYS A 133 1.03 -0.04 0.16
N PRO A 134 0.19 -1.00 0.60
CA PRO A 134 -0.87 -0.71 1.57
C PRO A 134 -0.27 -0.22 2.90
N GLN A 135 -0.46 1.07 3.20
CA GLN A 135 0.05 1.67 4.46
C GLN A 135 -0.81 1.27 5.67
N ASN A 136 -2.13 1.17 5.50
CA ASN A 136 -3.09 0.96 6.60
C ASN A 136 -3.86 -0.36 6.50
N SER A 137 -3.29 -1.38 5.84
CA SER A 137 -3.99 -2.59 5.38
C SER A 137 -5.16 -2.30 4.42
N LEU A 138 -5.35 -3.16 3.42
CA LEU A 138 -6.45 -3.03 2.44
C LEU A 138 -7.50 -4.10 2.73
N VAL A 139 -8.54 -3.74 3.48
CA VAL A 139 -9.58 -4.69 3.91
C VAL A 139 -10.61 -4.95 2.81
N CYS A 140 -11.09 -3.88 2.16
CA CYS A 140 -12.07 -3.97 1.09
C CYS A 140 -11.80 -2.85 0.07
N GLY A 141 -11.21 -3.20 -1.07
CA GLY A 141 -10.86 -2.27 -2.12
C GLY A 141 -9.96 -2.90 -3.18
N GLY A 142 -9.82 -2.25 -4.33
CA GLY A 142 -8.91 -2.66 -5.39
C GLY A 142 -7.84 -1.60 -5.63
N ALA A 143 -6.61 -2.05 -5.87
CA ALA A 143 -5.47 -1.20 -6.21
C ALA A 143 -4.88 -1.66 -7.55
N TYR A 144 -5.72 -1.71 -8.58
CA TYR A 144 -5.35 -2.15 -9.92
C TYR A 144 -5.38 -0.98 -10.90
N LEU A 145 -4.61 -1.11 -11.99
CA LEU A 145 -4.61 -0.17 -13.10
C LEU A 145 -5.59 -0.61 -14.20
N LYS A 146 -6.05 0.36 -14.99
CA LYS A 146 -6.79 0.12 -16.25
C LYS A 146 -6.07 0.86 -17.37
N LEU A 147 -5.85 0.18 -18.50
CA LEU A 147 -5.29 0.81 -19.70
C LEU A 147 -6.42 1.26 -20.60
N LEU A 148 -6.67 2.57 -20.66
CA LEU A 148 -7.86 3.08 -21.35
C LEU A 148 -7.69 3.02 -22.86
N GLN A 149 -8.74 2.61 -23.56
CA GLN A 149 -8.76 2.63 -25.01
C GLN A 149 -8.83 4.07 -25.50
N GLU A 150 -8.01 4.41 -26.50
CA GLU A 150 -8.10 5.70 -27.18
C GLU A 150 -9.47 5.84 -27.85
N ASN A 151 -10.25 6.82 -27.41
CA ASN A 151 -11.52 7.15 -28.03
C ASN A 151 -11.79 8.66 -27.92
N LYS A 152 -12.61 9.20 -28.84
CA LYS A 152 -12.92 10.64 -28.88
C LYS A 152 -13.72 11.15 -27.68
N LYS A 153 -14.37 10.25 -26.93
CA LYS A 153 -15.19 10.56 -25.75
C LYS A 153 -14.39 10.49 -24.44
N LEU A 154 -13.10 10.14 -24.50
CA LEU A 154 -12.26 10.00 -23.34
C LEU A 154 -11.77 11.38 -22.89
N HIS A 155 -12.56 12.02 -22.03
CA HIS A 155 -12.14 13.19 -21.26
C HIS A 155 -11.55 12.68 -19.94
N ALA A 156 -10.39 13.19 -19.54
CA ALA A 156 -9.66 12.67 -18.36
C ALA A 156 -10.45 12.93 -17.06
N GLU A 157 -11.26 13.98 -17.07
CA GLU A 157 -12.11 14.45 -15.97
C GLU A 157 -13.40 13.63 -15.82
N GLU A 158 -13.79 12.85 -16.83
CA GLU A 158 -15.06 12.10 -16.89
C GLU A 158 -14.89 10.58 -16.98
N PHE A 159 -13.71 10.05 -16.65
CA PHE A 159 -13.46 8.62 -16.65
C PHE A 159 -14.27 7.87 -15.56
N SER A 160 -14.96 6.79 -15.94
CA SER A 160 -15.78 6.00 -15.02
C SER A 160 -15.54 4.50 -15.12
N ASN A 161 -16.25 3.72 -14.31
CA ASN A 161 -16.19 2.26 -14.33
C ASN A 161 -16.59 1.65 -15.68
N ALA A 162 -17.42 2.34 -16.46
CA ALA A 162 -17.93 1.90 -17.76
C ALA A 162 -17.06 2.34 -18.95
N THR A 163 -16.04 3.18 -18.73
CA THR A 163 -15.16 3.60 -19.80
C THR A 163 -14.38 2.40 -20.37
N PRO A 164 -14.28 2.24 -21.70
CA PRO A 164 -13.55 1.12 -22.32
C PRO A 164 -12.05 1.08 -21.96
N TYR A 165 -11.56 -0.10 -21.58
CA TYR A 165 -10.16 -0.40 -21.27
C TYR A 165 -9.75 -1.76 -21.87
#